data_AF-A0A3N5WAJ6-F1
#
_entry.id   AF-A0A3N5WAJ6-F1
#
_cell.length_a   1.000
_cell.length_b   1.000
_cell.length_c   1.000
_cell.angle_alpha   90.00
_cell.angle_beta   90.00
_cell.angle_gamma   90.00
#
_symmetry.space_group_name_H-M   'P 1'
#
loop_
_entity.id
_entity.type
_entity.pdbx_description
1 polymer ?
#
loop_
_entity_poly.entity_id
_entity_poly.type
_entity_poly.pdbx_seq_one_letter_code
_entity_poly.pdbx_strand_id
1 'polypeptide(L)'
;CPDAVLIFLIPTNEKEWFERLRNRKTETAESLALRLKTARQELESLSDFDYVVVNTQDHLEEAVDAIVAIIEAEHHRVVPRKVTL
;
A
#
# COMPACT_ATOMS: atom_id res chain seq x y z
N CYS A 1 -17.24 -2.07 -4.23
CA CYS A 1 -17.20 -2.46 -5.67
C CYS A 1 -16.40 -3.75 -5.76
N PRO A 2 -17.03 -4.90 -6.07
CA PRO A 2 -16.34 -6.21 -6.05
C PRO A 2 -15.35 -6.42 -7.19
N ASP A 3 -15.40 -5.59 -8.25
CA ASP A 3 -14.56 -5.72 -9.44
C ASP A 3 -13.38 -4.73 -9.51
N ALA A 4 -13.18 -3.90 -8.48
CA ALA A 4 -12.03 -2.99 -8.44
C ALA A 4 -10.75 -3.74 -8.08
N VAL A 5 -9.63 -3.39 -8.72
CA VAL A 5 -8.31 -3.90 -8.33
C VAL A 5 -7.79 -3.07 -7.17
N LEU A 6 -7.66 -3.69 -6.00
CA LEU A 6 -7.19 -3.03 -4.80
C LEU A 6 -5.68 -3.22 -4.66
N ILE A 7 -4.92 -2.13 -4.87
CA ILE A 7 -3.46 -2.12 -4.72
C ILE A 7 -3.12 -1.41 -3.40
N PHE A 8 -2.50 -2.14 -2.48
CA PHE A 8 -2.03 -1.61 -1.21
C PHE A 8 -0.59 -1.12 -1.36
N LEU A 9 -0.37 0.19 -1.20
CA LEU A 9 0.95 0.79 -1.30
C LEU A 9 1.59 0.86 0.10
N ILE A 10 2.64 0.09 0.35
CA ILE A 10 3.38 0.12 1.60
C ILE A 10 4.75 0.75 1.44
N PRO A 11 5.28 1.45 2.45
CA PRO A 11 6.69 1.80 2.48
C PRO A 11 7.55 0.55 2.72
N THR A 12 8.77 0.54 2.19
CA THR A 12 9.76 -0.57 2.26
C THR A 12 10.18 -0.99 3.64
N ASN A 13 10.03 -0.10 4.63
CA ASN A 13 10.41 -0.40 6.00
C ASN A 13 9.40 0.22 6.97
N GLU A 14 8.77 -0.61 7.80
CA GLU A 14 8.04 -0.15 9.00
C GLU A 14 8.92 0.81 9.83
N LYS A 15 10.24 0.56 9.87
CA LYS A 15 11.21 1.41 10.56
C LYS A 15 11.37 2.80 9.91
N GLU A 16 11.34 2.88 8.58
CA GLU A 16 11.39 4.17 7.88
C GLU A 16 10.08 4.93 8.05
N TRP A 17 8.96 4.21 8.06
CA TRP A 17 7.66 4.78 8.39
C TRP A 17 7.67 5.34 9.81
N PHE A 18 8.21 4.60 10.77
CA PHE A 18 8.40 5.02 12.16
C PHE A 18 9.27 6.27 12.26
N GLU A 19 10.42 6.30 11.57
CA GLU A 19 11.33 7.45 11.55
C GLU A 19 10.71 8.67 10.84
N ARG A 20 9.95 8.49 9.75
CA ARG A 20 9.23 9.58 9.07
C ARG A 20 8.08 10.15 9.91
N LEU A 21 7.30 9.30 10.58
CA LEU A 21 6.26 9.75 11.51
C LEU A 21 6.89 10.49 12.71
N ARG A 22 7.99 9.95 13.25
CA ARG A 22 8.75 10.56 14.35
C ARG A 22 9.36 11.91 13.95
N ASN A 23 9.89 12.03 12.73
CA ASN A 23 10.48 13.27 12.22
C ASN A 23 9.45 14.38 11.92
N ARG A 24 8.16 14.06 11.81
CA ARG A 24 7.12 15.10 11.66
C ARG A 24 6.91 15.93 12.94
N LYS A 25 7.48 15.56 14.09
CA LYS A 25 7.54 16.35 15.35
C LYS A 25 6.20 16.91 15.87
N THR A 26 5.06 16.52 15.32
CA THR A 26 3.73 17.05 15.69
C THR A 26 2.77 16.00 16.28
N GLU A 27 3.18 14.74 16.38
CA GLU A 27 2.35 13.67 16.95
C GLU A 27 2.94 13.15 18.26
N THR A 28 2.11 13.05 19.31
CA THR A 28 2.44 12.46 20.60
C THR A 28 2.71 10.96 20.48
N ALA A 29 3.53 10.40 21.39
CA ALA A 29 3.88 8.97 21.39
C ALA A 29 2.63 8.04 21.41
N GLU A 30 1.53 8.49 22.02
CA GLU A 30 0.25 7.78 22.06
C GLU A 30 -0.44 7.75 20.69
N SER A 31 -0.41 8.85 19.93
CA SER A 31 -0.95 8.92 18.57
C SER A 31 -0.17 8.01 17.62
N LEU A 32 1.16 7.97 17.78
CA LEU A 32 2.04 7.06 17.04
C LEU A 32 1.70 5.59 17.32
N ALA A 33 1.53 5.23 18.59
CA ALA A 33 1.16 3.87 18.98
C ALA A 33 -0.22 3.46 18.45
N LEU A 34 -1.18 4.39 18.44
CA LEU A 34 -2.51 4.16 17.88
C LEU A 34 -2.43 3.92 16.37
N ARG A 35 -1.70 4.76 15.63
CA ARG A 35 -1.48 4.58 14.18
C ARG A 35 -0.75 3.29 13.83
N LEU A 36 0.21 2.88 14.65
CA LEU A 36 0.89 1.58 14.51
C LEU A 36 -0.07 0.41 14.71
N LYS A 37 -0.93 0.50 15.72
CA LYS A 37 -1.95 -0.52 15.97
C LYS A 37 -2.96 -0.57 14.81
N THR A 38 -3.38 0.57 14.29
CA THR A 38 -4.26 0.66 13.12
C THR A 38 -3.58 0.10 11.87
N ALA A 39 -2.33 0.47 11.59
CA ALA A 39 -1.58 -0.08 10.46
C ALA A 39 -1.42 -1.61 10.58
N ARG A 40 -1.23 -2.13 11.79
CA ARG A 40 -1.16 -3.57 12.03
C ARG A 40 -2.51 -4.27 11.83
N GLN A 41 -3.62 -3.60 12.13
CA GLN A 41 -4.96 -4.08 11.80
C GLN A 41 -5.25 -3.97 10.29
N GLU A 42 -4.76 -2.93 9.61
CA GLU A 42 -4.83 -2.83 8.15
C GLU A 42 -4.00 -3.94 7.48
N LEU A 43 -2.86 -4.32 8.08
CA LEU A 43 -2.08 -5.49 7.67
C LEU A 43 -2.86 -6.80 7.85
N GLU A 44 -3.78 -6.92 8.82
CA GLU A 44 -4.68 -8.07 8.93
C GLU A 44 -5.74 -8.06 7.83
N SER A 45 -6.17 -6.87 7.38
CA SER A 45 -7.04 -6.68 6.21
C SER A 45 -6.30 -6.71 4.87
N LEU A 46 -4.98 -6.97 4.83
CA LEU A 46 -4.24 -7.14 3.58
C LEU A 46 -4.82 -8.25 2.70
N SER A 47 -5.46 -9.26 3.31
CA SER A 47 -6.14 -10.32 2.56
C SER A 47 -7.27 -9.83 1.68
N ASP A 48 -7.78 -8.61 1.93
CA ASP A 48 -8.84 -7.98 1.14
C ASP A 48 -8.29 -7.19 -0.06
N PHE A 49 -6.97 -6.99 -0.13
CA PHE A 49 -6.29 -6.34 -1.24
C PHE A 49 -5.75 -7.37 -2.25
N ASP A 50 -5.78 -7.01 -3.53
CA ASP A 50 -5.33 -7.90 -4.61
C ASP A 50 -3.81 -7.91 -4.77
N TYR A 51 -3.18 -6.76 -4.54
CA TYR A 51 -1.74 -6.58 -4.73
C TYR A 51 -1.15 -5.69 -3.63
N VAL A 52 0.12 -5.93 -3.31
CA VAL A 52 0.91 -5.07 -2.41
C VAL A 52 2.11 -4.54 -3.20
N VAL A 53 2.27 -3.23 -3.23
CA VAL A 53 3.41 -2.55 -3.87
C VAL A 53 4.21 -1.82 -2.82
N VAL A 54 5.53 -2.02 -2.86
CA VAL A 54 6.46 -1.42 -1.91
C VAL A 54 7.05 -0.14 -2.51
N ASN A 55 6.88 1.00 -1.83
CA ASN A 55 7.38 2.31 -2.24
C ASN A 55 8.53 2.77 -1.34
N THR A 56 9.76 2.68 -1.85
CA THR A 56 10.97 3.17 -1.18
C THR A 56 11.23 4.64 -1.51
N GLN A 57 11.75 5.41 -0.54
CA GLN A 57 12.03 6.83 -0.75
C GLN A 57 12.93 7.11 -1.95
N ASP A 58 13.83 6.18 -2.26
CA ASP A 58 14.82 6.28 -3.33
C ASP A 58 14.50 5.41 -4.56
N HIS A 59 13.39 4.66 -4.52
CA HIS A 59 12.96 3.75 -5.60
C HIS A 59 11.48 3.96 -5.96
N LEU A 60 11.08 5.22 -6.18
CA LEU A 60 9.73 5.53 -6.66
C LEU A 60 9.46 4.90 -8.03
N GLU A 61 10.46 4.90 -8.91
CA GLU A 61 10.36 4.30 -10.25
C GLU A 61 10.01 2.81 -10.18
N GLU A 62 10.61 2.05 -9.25
CA GLU A 62 10.28 0.63 -9.07
C GLU A 62 8.82 0.42 -8.63
N ALA A 63 8.31 1.30 -7.77
CA ALA A 63 6.90 1.25 -7.35
C ALA A 63 5.95 1.58 -8.50
N VAL A 64 6.32 2.54 -9.35
CA VAL A 64 5.55 2.90 -10.56
C VAL A 64 5.56 1.74 -11.54
N ASP A 65 6.73 1.17 -11.83
CA ASP A 65 6.88 0.04 -12.74
C ASP A 65 6.08 -1.18 -12.26
N ALA A 66 6.08 -1.45 -10.94
CA ALA A 66 5.26 -2.50 -10.36
C ALA A 66 3.75 -2.26 -10.56
N ILE A 67 3.28 -1.02 -10.38
CA ILE A 67 1.87 -0.66 -10.61
C ILE A 67 1.51 -0.81 -12.09
N VAL A 68 2.37 -0.35 -13.01
CA VAL A 68 2.18 -0.49 -14.45
C VAL A 68 2.10 -1.97 -14.83
N ALA A 69 3.01 -2.80 -14.31
CA ALA A 69 3.01 -4.24 -14.55
C ALA A 69 1.72 -4.92 -14.02
N ILE A 70 1.20 -4.50 -12.86
CA ILE A 70 -0.07 -5.00 -12.33
C ILE A 70 -1.23 -4.64 -13.27
N ILE A 71 -1.28 -3.40 -13.75
CA ILE A 71 -2.30 -2.94 -14.70
C ILE A 71 -2.22 -3.73 -16.01
N GLU A 72 -1.01 -3.91 -16.55
CA GLU A 72 -0.80 -4.73 -17.75
C GLU A 72 -1.20 -6.18 -17.55
N ALA A 73 -0.86 -6.80 -16.42
CA ALA A 73 -1.25 -8.16 -16.10
C ALA A 73 -2.77 -8.32 -16.01
N GLU A 74 -3.46 -7.37 -15.38
CA GLU A 74 -4.93 -7.37 -15.31
C GLU A 74 -5.58 -7.15 -16.69
N HIS A 75 -4.95 -6.40 -17.61
CA HIS A 75 -5.41 -6.26 -18.98
C HIS A 75 -5.27 -7.55 -19.81
N HIS A 76 -4.25 -8.38 -19.55
CA HIS A 76 -4.03 -9.65 -20.25
C HIS A 76 -4.81 -10.83 -19.66
N ARG A 77 -5.62 -10.60 -18.63
CA ARG A 77 -6.35 -11.63 -17.93
C ARG A 77 -7.49 -12.17 -18.78
N VAL A 78 -7.56 -13.51 -18.93
CA VAL A 78 -8.57 -14.22 -19.76
C VAL A 78 -10.01 -13.86 -19.38
N VAL A 79 -10.25 -13.59 -18.09
CA VAL A 79 -11.51 -13.05 -17.58
C VAL A 79 -11.21 -11.69 -16.95
N PRO A 80 -11.44 -10.58 -17.67
CA PRO A 80 -11.20 -9.25 -17.15
C PRO A 80 -12.15 -8.94 -16.00
N ARG A 81 -11.65 -8.26 -14.97
CA ARG A 81 -12.51 -7.63 -13.96
C ARG A 81 -13.30 -6.50 -14.62
N LYS A 82 -14.63 -6.51 -14.48
CA LYS A 82 -15.50 -5.49 -15.08
C LYS A 82 -15.62 -4.31 -14.13
N VAL A 83 -14.74 -3.32 -14.30
CA VAL A 83 -14.86 -2.07 -13.54
C VAL A 83 -16.07 -1.30 -14.09
N THR A 84 -17.10 -1.14 -13.26
CA THR A 84 -18.24 -0.27 -13.56
C THR A 84 -17.99 1.06 -12.83
N LEU A 85 -17.78 2.14 -13.59
CA LEU A 85 -17.56 3.49 -13.07
C LEU A 85 -18.87 4.14 -12.62
#